data_AF-A0A939TUX5-F1
#
_entry.id   AF-A0A939TUX5-F1
#
_cell.length_a   1.000
_cell.length_b   1.000
_cell.length_c   1.000
_cell.angle_alpha   90.00
_cell.angle_beta   90.00
_cell.angle_gamma   90.00
#
_symmetry.space_group_name_H-M   'P 1'
#
loop_
_entity.id
_entity.type
_entity.pdbx_description
1 polymer ?
#
loop_
_entity_poly.entity_id
_entity_poly.type
_entity_poly.pdbx_seq_one_letter_code
_entity_poly.pdbx_strand_id
1 'polypeptide(L)' 'MRVRPRAIVLVLAAGLFAAIFHARYWMWRDCIAASQSSCVTPDGNNVTDGGMVWGMIALGFLAAALIAQFGRR' A
#
# COMPACT_ATOMS: atom_id res chain seq x y z
N MET A 1 -7.17 19.61 17.67
CA MET A 1 -7.67 18.25 17.37
C MET A 1 -6.85 17.24 18.16
N ARG A 2 -7.48 16.37 18.97
CA ARG A 2 -6.75 15.31 19.68
C ARG A 2 -6.70 14.08 18.78
N VAL A 3 -5.51 13.68 18.35
CA VAL A 3 -5.32 12.49 17.51
C VAL A 3 -5.44 11.25 18.40
N ARG A 4 -6.29 10.31 18.01
CA ARG A 4 -6.47 9.06 18.75
C ARG A 4 -5.27 8.14 18.50
N PRO A 5 -4.69 7.49 19.53
CA PRO A 5 -3.52 6.62 19.34
C PRO A 5 -3.80 5.47 18.35
N ARG A 6 -5.03 4.94 18.32
CA ARG A 6 -5.45 3.95 17.32
C ARG A 6 -5.34 4.48 15.88
N ALA A 7 -5.71 5.74 15.65
CA ALA A 7 -5.60 6.35 14.32
C ALA A 7 -4.13 6.49 13.90
N ILE A 8 -3.23 6.80 14.84
CA ILE A 8 -1.78 6.86 14.57
C ILE A 8 -1.25 5.50 14.10
N VAL A 9 -1.55 4.43 14.84
CA VAL A 9 -1.13 3.07 14.47
C VAL A 9 -1.64 2.68 13.08
N LEU A 10 -2.90 2.98 12.78
CA LEU A 10 -3.50 2.69 11.48
C LEU A 10 -2.86 3.50 10.34
N VAL A 11 -2.53 4.77 10.57
CA VAL A 11 -1.79 5.60 9.59
C VAL A 11 -0.38 5.05 9.34
N LEU A 12 0.32 4.63 10.39
CA LEU A 12 1.65 4.03 10.24
C LEU A 12 1.59 2.71 9.45
N ALA A 13 0.59 1.87 9.72
CA ALA A 13 0.34 0.66 8.95
C ALA A 13 0.02 0.99 7.49
N ALA A 14 -0.86 1.98 7.23
CA ALA A 14 -1.16 2.44 5.87
C ALA A 14 0.10 2.90 5.13
N GLY A 15 0.96 3.68 5.81
CA GLY A 15 2.24 4.14 5.25
C GLY A 15 3.20 3.00 4.91
N LEU A 16 3.32 1.99 5.80
CA LEU A 16 4.13 0.80 5.55
C LEU A 16 3.66 0.05 4.30
N PHE A 17 2.36 -0.23 4.20
CA PHE A 17 1.81 -0.94 3.05
C PHE A 17 1.86 -0.11 1.76
N ALA A 18 1.71 1.21 1.86
CA ALA A 18 1.91 2.11 0.72
C ALA A 18 3.35 2.09 0.21
N ALA A 19 4.34 2.03 1.11
CA ALA A 19 5.75 1.88 0.74
C ALA A 19 6.03 0.53 0.05
N ILE A 20 5.45 -0.57 0.55
CA ILE A 20 5.56 -1.89 -0.07
C ILE A 20 4.90 -1.89 -1.46
N PHE A 21 3.70 -1.34 -1.58
CA PHE A 21 3.01 -1.16 -2.86
C PHE A 21 3.86 -0.35 -3.84
N HIS A 22 4.47 0.74 -3.37
CA HIS A 22 5.33 1.57 -4.21
C HIS A 22 6.52 0.77 -4.76
N ALA A 23 7.22 0.05 -3.88
CA ALA A 23 8.41 -0.72 -4.24
C ALA A 23 8.11 -1.95 -5.12
N ARG A 24 6.96 -2.60 -4.90
CA ARG A 24 6.64 -3.90 -5.52
C ARG A 24 5.73 -3.80 -6.74
N TYR A 25 5.02 -2.68 -6.91
CA TYR A 25 4.07 -2.50 -7.99
C TYR A 25 4.25 -1.16 -8.69
N TRP A 26 4.10 -0.04 -7.96
CA TRP A 26 3.95 1.29 -8.59
C TRP A 26 5.12 1.67 -9.50
N MET A 27 6.37 1.47 -9.03
CA MET A 27 7.56 1.77 -9.84
C MET A 27 7.70 0.89 -11.08
N TRP A 28 7.10 -0.30 -11.06
CA TRP A 28 7.25 -1.32 -12.09
C TRP A 28 5.98 -1.54 -12.91
N ARG A 29 4.93 -0.74 -12.68
CA ARG A 29 3.60 -0.93 -13.26
C ARG A 29 3.64 -0.96 -14.79
N ASP A 30 4.47 -0.11 -15.40
CA ASP A 30 4.58 -0.02 -16.86
C ASP A 30 5.28 -1.26 -17.43
N CYS A 31 6.28 -1.78 -16.72
CA CYS A 31 6.93 -3.04 -17.05
C CYS A 31 5.96 -4.22 -16.92
N ILE A 32 5.26 -4.32 -15.79
CA ILE A 32 4.29 -5.39 -15.51
C ILE A 32 3.18 -5.39 -16.57
N ALA A 33 2.70 -4.22 -16.97
CA ALA A 33 1.71 -4.07 -18.04
C ALA A 33 2.26 -4.54 -19.40
N ALA A 34 3.52 -4.25 -19.72
CA ALA A 34 4.16 -4.68 -20.96
C ALA A 34 4.41 -6.20 -21.01
N SER A 35 4.78 -6.82 -19.88
CA SER A 35 5.04 -8.26 -19.76
C SER A 35 3.81 -9.10 -19.39
N GLN A 36 2.64 -8.44 -19.27
CA GLN A 36 1.33 -9.02 -18.99
C GLN A 36 1.21 -9.81 -17.66
N SER A 37 2.23 -9.85 -16.80
CA SER A 37 2.15 -10.60 -15.54
C SER A 37 3.25 -10.27 -14.51
N SER A 38 4.50 -10.15 -14.96
CA SER A 38 5.65 -10.13 -14.07
C SER A 38 6.88 -9.48 -14.69
N CYS A 39 7.68 -8.79 -13.89
CA CYS A 39 8.92 -8.16 -14.29
C CYS A 39 10.06 -8.51 -13.36
N VAL A 40 11.26 -8.60 -13.92
CA VAL A 40 12.47 -8.85 -13.15
C VAL A 40 13.18 -7.51 -12.94
N THR A 41 13.35 -7.14 -11.68
CA THR A 41 14.13 -5.97 -11.27
C THR A 41 15.62 -6.16 -11.62
N PRO A 42 16.42 -5.10 -11.73
CA PRO A 42 17.87 -5.20 -11.95
C PRO A 42 18.59 -6.09 -10.93
N ASP A 43 18.07 -6.15 -9.70
CA ASP A 43 18.61 -6.97 -8.62
C ASP A 43 18.18 -8.46 -8.71
N GLY A 44 17.48 -8.85 -9.78
CA GLY A 44 16.99 -10.22 -10.00
C GLY A 44 15.69 -10.58 -9.29
N ASN A 45 15.10 -9.67 -8.50
CA ASN A 45 13.82 -9.92 -7.84
C ASN A 45 12.67 -9.87 -8.84
N ASN A 46 11.71 -10.80 -8.70
CA ASN A 46 10.49 -10.81 -9.49
C ASN A 46 9.40 -9.94 -8.83
N VAL A 47 8.90 -8.92 -9.55
CA VAL A 47 7.72 -8.10 -9.22
C VAL A 47 6.55 -8.54 -10.11
N THR A 48 5.33 -8.54 -9.58
CA THR A 48 4.16 -9.04 -10.32
C THR A 48 2.97 -8.12 -10.16
N ASP A 49 1.96 -8.31 -11.00
CA ASP A 49 0.68 -7.60 -10.91
C ASP A 49 -0.01 -7.80 -9.54
N GLY A 50 0.27 -8.94 -8.88
CA GLY A 50 -0.15 -9.22 -7.51
C GLY A 50 0.35 -8.21 -6.47
N GLY A 51 1.37 -7.40 -6.79
CA GLY A 51 1.80 -6.28 -5.96
C GLY A 51 0.70 -5.23 -5.70
N MET A 52 -0.34 -5.19 -6.53
CA MET A 52 -1.50 -4.31 -6.34
C MET A 52 -2.22 -4.56 -4.99
N VAL A 53 -2.16 -5.78 -4.45
CA VAL A 53 -2.82 -6.13 -3.17
C VAL A 53 -2.33 -5.26 -2.02
N TRP A 54 -1.07 -4.86 -2.02
CA TRP A 54 -0.49 -4.01 -0.97
C TRP A 54 -1.10 -2.61 -0.98
N GLY A 55 -1.44 -2.09 -2.16
CA GLY A 55 -2.13 -0.80 -2.29
C GLY A 55 -3.55 -0.87 -1.72
N MET A 56 -4.26 -1.96 -1.96
CA MET A 56 -5.59 -2.20 -1.39
C MET A 56 -5.55 -2.28 0.14
N ILE A 57 -4.56 -2.98 0.69
CA ILE A 57 -4.34 -3.06 2.14
C ILE A 57 -4.02 -1.67 2.73
N ALA A 58 -3.14 -0.90 2.07
CA ALA A 58 -2.81 0.46 2.48
C ALA A 58 -4.04 1.36 2.54
N LEU A 59 -4.90 1.32 1.51
CA LEU A 59 -6.16 2.07 1.47
C LEU A 59 -7.13 1.61 2.57
N GLY A 60 -7.21 0.31 2.83
CA GLY A 60 -8.01 -0.24 3.93
C GLY A 60 -7.60 0.31 5.30
N PHE A 61 -6.30 0.34 5.59
CA PHE A 61 -5.79 0.93 6.83
C PHE A 61 -6.01 2.45 6.90
N LEU A 62 -5.85 3.16 5.79
CA LEU A 62 -6.12 4.60 5.74
C LEU A 62 -7.59 4.91 6.01
N ALA A 63 -8.51 4.18 5.38
CA ALA A 63 -9.95 4.28 5.65
C ALA A 63 -10.27 3.97 7.12
N ALA A 64 -9.70 2.91 7.68
CA ALA A 64 -9.86 2.57 9.09
C ALA A 64 -9.32 3.67 10.01
N ALA A 65 -8.20 4.31 9.66
CA ALA A 65 -7.65 5.43 10.42
C ALA A 65 -8.60 6.64 10.44
N LEU A 66 -9.18 6.98 9.30
CA LEU A 66 -10.16 8.05 9.17
C LEU A 66 -11.42 7.76 9.99
N ILE A 67 -11.93 6.52 9.94
CA ILE A 67 -13.06 6.09 10.77
C ILE A 67 -12.68 6.12 12.26
N ALA A 68 -11.50 5.65 12.64
CA ALA A 68 -11.07 5.67 14.04
C ALA A 68 -10.92 7.10 14.57
N GLN A 69 -10.51 8.05 13.73
CA GLN A 69 -10.31 9.45 14.08
C GLN A 69 -11.61 10.27 14.10
N PHE A 70 -12.47 10.09 13.09
CA PHE A 70 -13.64 10.94 12.83
C PHE A 70 -14.98 10.22 12.94
N GLY A 71 -14.98 8.89 12.99
CA GLY A 71 -16.19 8.10 13.17
C GLY A 71 -16.92 8.53 14.44
N ARG A 72 -18.16 9.01 14.25
CA ARG A 72 -19.09 9.28 15.35
C ARG A 72 -19.36 7.95 16.04
N ARG A 73 -19.18 7.93 17.37
CA ARG A 73 -19.67 6.83 18.20
C ARG A 73 -21.19 6.80 18.15
#